data_AF-A0A142XNG9-F1
#
_entry.id   AF-A0A142XNG9-F1
#
_cell.length_a   1.000
_cell.length_b   1.000
_cell.length_c   1.000
_cell.angle_alpha   90.00
_cell.angle_beta   90.00
_cell.angle_gamma   90.00
#
_symmetry.space_group_name_H-M   'P 1'
#
loop_
_entity.id
_entity.type
_entity.pdbx_description
1 polymer ?
#
loop_
_entity_poly.entity_id
_entity_poly.type
_entity_poly.pdbx_seq_one_letter_code
_entity_poly.pdbx_strand_id
1 'polypeptide(L)'
;MTPPVAPSPLERVPPDEAAAIADLVALQSRLGDPARPRRGQHAKGHGLVSGTFTVRADVPPPLRVGLFAAPNSFACWVRFSNGFAEDDRLPDVHGIGIKVLDPPAADHDFLLVDHETFFAADVRRTVGVFSRHVELLAAGVSPAEHDRLLAAEYPVEAVLLGGFVRPADPSPLEPRYFSGTPYALGDRAVKYQLVPRSENLAVQRTSPDTPDFLRAALAAHLSARPATFDFCVQSQHDPVSDPVEDPTVTWGEAAVPVAVLTLPVQEFDTAEREALADALAFSLWHAPAEHRPLGGINRGRKAVYEMSATARRSK
;
A
#
# COMPACT_ATOMS: atom_id res chain seq x y z
N MET A 1 -12.57 20.06 9.88
CA MET A 1 -12.07 19.68 8.54
C MET A 1 -10.62 20.12 8.45
N THR A 2 -9.69 19.20 8.21
CA THR A 2 -8.33 19.56 7.80
C THR A 2 -8.43 20.33 6.49
N PRO A 3 -7.74 21.48 6.32
CA PRO A 3 -7.75 22.18 5.04
C PRO A 3 -7.24 21.27 3.91
N PRO A 4 -7.76 21.42 2.68
CA PRO A 4 -7.27 20.66 1.54
C PRO A 4 -5.76 20.89 1.36
N VAL A 5 -5.03 19.82 1.05
CA VAL A 5 -3.59 19.93 0.76
C VAL A 5 -3.44 20.74 -0.52
N ALA A 6 -2.64 21.80 -0.47
CA ALA A 6 -2.34 22.57 -1.68
C ALA A 6 -1.65 21.67 -2.73
N PRO A 7 -2.08 21.70 -4.00
CA PRO A 7 -1.49 20.89 -5.05
C PRO A 7 0.00 21.16 -5.22
N SER A 8 0.76 20.11 -5.54
CA SER A 8 2.15 20.22 -5.95
C SER A 8 2.27 20.90 -7.30
N PRO A 9 3.38 21.59 -7.58
CA PRO A 9 3.76 21.91 -8.96
C PRO A 9 3.86 20.66 -9.87
N LEU A 10 4.00 19.48 -9.28
CA LEU A 10 4.03 18.17 -9.94
C LEU A 10 2.65 17.58 -10.25
N GLU A 11 1.58 18.20 -9.75
CA GLU A 11 0.21 17.68 -9.82
C GLU A 11 -0.63 18.52 -10.77
N ARG A 12 -1.62 17.88 -11.39
CA ARG A 12 -2.68 18.55 -12.16
C ARG A 12 -4.02 18.06 -11.66
N VAL A 13 -4.63 18.85 -10.77
CA VAL A 13 -5.89 18.47 -10.13
C VAL A 13 -7.06 18.65 -11.10
N PRO A 14 -7.84 17.60 -11.42
CA PRO A 14 -9.05 17.73 -12.20
C PRO A 14 -10.11 18.59 -11.49
N PRO A 15 -10.90 19.40 -12.21
CA PRO A 15 -11.90 20.28 -11.60
C PRO A 15 -12.97 19.56 -10.75
N ASP A 16 -13.31 18.31 -11.08
CA ASP A 16 -14.35 17.53 -10.40
C ASP A 16 -13.81 16.60 -9.30
N GLU A 17 -12.50 16.59 -9.06
CA GLU A 17 -11.88 15.66 -8.13
C GLU A 17 -12.38 15.85 -6.70
N ALA A 18 -12.56 17.09 -6.26
CA ALA A 18 -13.07 17.36 -4.90
C ALA A 18 -14.45 16.73 -4.68
N ALA A 19 -15.32 16.74 -5.69
CA ALA A 19 -16.62 16.07 -5.65
C ALA A 19 -16.45 14.55 -5.65
N ALA A 20 -15.57 14.00 -6.50
CA ALA A 20 -15.28 12.56 -6.53
C ALA A 20 -14.73 12.05 -5.19
N ILE A 21 -13.87 12.82 -4.52
CA ILE A 21 -13.34 12.49 -3.19
C ILE A 21 -14.47 12.47 -2.16
N ALA A 22 -15.38 13.45 -2.20
CA ALA A 22 -16.55 13.46 -1.31
C ALA A 22 -17.44 12.22 -1.53
N ASP A 23 -17.68 11.85 -2.79
CA ASP A 23 -18.45 10.64 -3.15
C ASP A 23 -17.76 9.37 -2.63
N LEU A 24 -16.43 9.28 -2.76
CA LEU A 24 -15.63 8.16 -2.25
C LEU A 24 -15.74 8.03 -0.73
N VAL A 25 -15.61 9.13 0.01
CA VAL A 25 -15.75 9.14 1.48
C VAL A 25 -17.16 8.70 1.88
N ALA A 26 -18.19 9.20 1.20
CA ALA A 26 -19.58 8.84 1.47
C ALA A 26 -19.87 7.36 1.17
N LEU A 27 -19.26 6.80 0.12
CA LEU A 27 -19.36 5.38 -0.20
C LEU A 27 -18.69 4.51 0.87
N GLN A 28 -17.43 4.82 1.21
CA GLN A 28 -16.67 4.08 2.24
C GLN A 28 -17.33 4.17 3.63
N SER A 29 -17.91 5.32 3.97
CA SER A 29 -18.67 5.48 5.23
C SER A 29 -19.87 4.54 5.33
N ARG A 30 -20.56 4.29 4.21
CA ARG A 30 -21.74 3.40 4.14
C ARG A 30 -21.36 1.92 4.22
N LEU A 31 -20.15 1.57 3.79
CA LEU A 31 -19.65 0.20 3.80
C LEU A 31 -19.00 -0.20 5.13
N GLY A 32 -18.55 0.78 5.91
CA GLY A 32 -18.00 0.52 7.24
C GLY A 32 -19.05 0.06 8.25
N ASP A 33 -18.66 -0.84 9.16
CA ASP A 33 -19.46 -1.21 10.33
C ASP A 33 -19.24 -0.17 11.45
N PRO A 34 -20.23 0.69 11.77
CA PRO A 34 -20.08 1.69 12.84
C PRO A 34 -20.01 1.06 14.24
N ALA A 35 -20.50 -0.17 14.44
CA ALA A 35 -20.41 -0.87 15.72
C ALA A 35 -19.05 -1.55 15.94
N ARG A 36 -18.35 -1.87 14.85
CA ARG A 36 -17.00 -2.47 14.87
C ARG A 36 -16.11 -1.77 13.85
N PRO A 37 -15.60 -0.57 14.14
CA PRO A 37 -14.75 0.16 13.21
C PRO A 37 -13.41 -0.57 13.06
N ARG A 38 -13.36 -1.49 12.09
CA ARG A 38 -12.14 -2.16 11.61
C ARG A 38 -11.48 -1.30 10.52
N ARG A 39 -10.27 -1.68 10.11
CA ARG A 39 -9.70 -1.14 8.86
C ARG A 39 -10.61 -1.60 7.72
N GLY A 40 -11.11 -0.67 6.90
CA GLY A 40 -12.03 -0.99 5.80
C GLY A 40 -11.40 -1.81 4.68
N GLN A 41 -10.08 -1.73 4.56
CA GLN A 41 -9.21 -2.59 3.76
C GLN A 41 -7.98 -2.92 4.61
N HIS A 42 -7.25 -3.97 4.27
CA HIS A 42 -6.10 -4.43 5.05
C HIS A 42 -6.43 -4.84 6.49
N ALA A 43 -7.64 -5.38 6.70
CA ALA A 43 -8.14 -5.81 8.01
C ALA A 43 -7.33 -6.99 8.56
N LYS A 44 -7.23 -8.08 7.79
CA LYS A 44 -6.39 -9.22 8.13
C LYS A 44 -4.92 -8.83 8.11
N GLY A 45 -4.23 -9.04 9.24
CA GLY A 45 -2.79 -8.84 9.37
C GLY A 45 -2.07 -10.15 9.60
N HIS A 46 -0.92 -10.35 8.96
CA HIS A 46 -0.10 -11.55 9.11
C HIS A 46 0.96 -11.40 10.20
N GLY A 47 1.17 -10.19 10.70
CA GLY A 47 2.12 -9.90 11.75
C GLY A 47 2.57 -8.45 11.75
N LEU A 48 2.93 -7.96 12.92
CA LEU A 48 3.70 -6.73 13.10
C LEU A 48 5.09 -7.12 13.59
N VAL A 49 6.12 -6.80 12.81
CA VAL A 49 7.50 -7.19 13.09
C VAL A 49 8.35 -5.94 13.27
N SER A 50 9.37 -6.01 14.12
CA SER A 50 10.39 -4.96 14.17
C SER A 50 11.36 -5.13 13.01
N GLY A 51 11.97 -4.03 12.60
CA GLY A 51 13.03 -4.03 11.59
C GLY A 51 13.90 -2.80 11.69
N THR A 52 14.88 -2.75 10.79
CA THR A 52 15.75 -1.58 10.59
C THR A 52 15.69 -1.16 9.14
N PHE A 53 15.39 0.12 8.91
CA PHE A 53 15.44 0.76 7.60
C PHE A 53 16.75 1.54 7.48
N THR A 54 17.67 1.05 6.64
CA THR A 54 19.02 1.63 6.49
C THR A 54 19.19 2.29 5.14
N VAL A 55 19.33 3.62 5.14
CA VAL A 55 19.64 4.42 3.95
C VAL A 55 21.09 4.15 3.53
N ARG A 56 21.30 3.87 2.25
CA ARG A 56 22.61 3.49 1.73
C ARG A 56 23.56 4.70 1.66
N ALA A 57 24.86 4.44 1.73
CA ALA A 57 25.87 5.49 1.56
C ALA A 57 26.06 5.91 0.09
N ASP A 58 25.70 5.02 -0.85
CA ASP A 58 25.87 5.17 -2.29
C ASP A 58 24.59 5.62 -3.02
N VAL A 59 23.60 6.16 -2.31
CA VAL A 59 22.40 6.77 -2.92
C VAL A 59 22.87 7.80 -3.97
N PRO A 60 22.39 7.74 -5.23
CA PRO A 60 22.79 8.71 -6.24
C PRO A 60 22.41 10.14 -5.85
N PRO A 61 23.23 11.16 -6.18
CA PRO A 61 22.98 12.54 -5.77
C PRO A 61 21.56 13.07 -6.05
N PRO A 62 20.92 12.78 -7.20
CA PRO A 62 19.55 13.25 -7.46
C PRO A 62 18.49 12.66 -6.52
N LEU A 63 18.78 11.53 -5.87
CA LEU A 63 17.85 10.83 -4.97
C LEU A 63 18.14 11.12 -3.48
N ARG A 64 19.16 11.91 -3.16
CA ARG A 64 19.53 12.29 -1.79
C ARG A 64 18.64 13.41 -1.26
N VAL A 65 17.37 13.11 -1.05
CA VAL A 65 16.36 14.07 -0.59
C VAL A 65 15.60 13.50 0.60
N GLY A 66 15.26 14.36 1.57
CA GLY A 66 14.47 14.01 2.74
C GLY A 66 15.08 12.84 3.52
N LEU A 67 14.31 11.76 3.68
CA LEU A 67 14.75 10.54 4.38
C LEU A 67 16.02 9.95 3.77
N PHE A 68 16.26 10.12 2.46
CA PHE A 68 17.40 9.56 1.75
C PHE A 68 18.61 10.50 1.65
N ALA A 69 18.57 11.67 2.31
CA ALA A 69 19.60 12.70 2.17
C ALA A 69 20.99 12.28 2.66
N ALA A 70 21.04 11.45 3.71
CA ALA A 70 22.29 10.93 4.26
C ALA A 70 22.12 9.46 4.71
N PRO A 71 23.18 8.64 4.62
CA PRO A 71 23.16 7.30 5.20
C PRO A 71 22.86 7.36 6.69
N ASN A 72 21.84 6.60 7.10
CA ASN A 72 21.38 6.49 8.47
C ASN A 72 20.56 5.20 8.62
N SER A 73 20.40 4.72 9.85
CA SER A 73 19.60 3.55 10.19
C SER A 73 18.50 3.94 11.17
N PHE A 74 17.26 3.60 10.82
CA PHE A 74 16.09 3.88 11.62
C PHE A 74 15.44 2.57 12.07
N ALA A 75 15.01 2.50 13.31
CA ALA A 75 14.11 1.43 13.72
C ALA A 75 12.78 1.58 12.97
N CYS A 76 12.11 0.48 12.67
CA CYS A 76 10.80 0.52 12.03
C CYS A 76 9.86 -0.59 12.52
N TRP A 77 8.56 -0.31 12.46
CA TRP A 77 7.52 -1.34 12.53
C TRP A 77 7.09 -1.72 11.11
N VAL A 78 6.95 -3.02 10.85
CA VAL A 78 6.52 -3.53 9.55
C VAL A 78 5.30 -4.42 9.73
N ARG A 79 4.23 -4.13 9.00
CA ARG A 79 2.97 -4.88 9.04
C ARG A 79 2.67 -5.52 7.69
N PHE A 80 2.41 -6.82 7.68
CA PHE A 80 1.94 -7.56 6.51
C PHE A 80 0.42 -7.79 6.58
N SER A 81 -0.27 -7.83 5.45
CA SER A 81 -1.75 -7.92 5.43
C SER A 81 -2.33 -8.38 4.10
N ASN A 82 -3.57 -8.83 4.13
CA ASN A 82 -4.44 -9.05 2.96
C ASN A 82 -5.36 -7.85 2.77
N GLY A 83 -5.61 -7.43 1.53
CA GLY A 83 -6.43 -6.28 1.20
C GLY A 83 -7.89 -6.43 1.62
N PHE A 84 -8.49 -7.58 1.37
CA PHE A 84 -9.92 -7.81 1.57
C PHE A 84 -10.23 -9.14 2.28
N ALA A 85 -9.57 -10.23 1.89
CA ALA A 85 -9.90 -11.58 2.31
C ALA A 85 -9.35 -11.92 3.71
N GLU A 86 -10.18 -12.62 4.49
CA GLU A 86 -9.76 -13.22 5.76
C GLU A 86 -9.13 -14.62 5.56
N ASP A 87 -9.23 -15.21 4.38
CA ASP A 87 -8.68 -16.53 4.03
C ASP A 87 -7.55 -16.36 3.02
N ASP A 88 -6.32 -16.73 3.40
CA ASP A 88 -5.10 -16.54 2.59
C ASP A 88 -5.10 -17.34 1.27
N ARG A 89 -6.01 -18.31 1.14
CA ARG A 89 -6.12 -19.17 -0.05
C ARG A 89 -6.90 -18.49 -1.18
N LEU A 90 -7.61 -17.42 -0.88
CA LEU A 90 -8.35 -16.64 -1.87
C LEU A 90 -7.41 -15.63 -2.54
N PRO A 91 -7.58 -15.36 -3.85
CA PRO A 91 -6.88 -14.27 -4.51
C PRO A 91 -7.14 -12.93 -3.80
N ASP A 92 -6.08 -12.17 -3.56
CA ASP A 92 -6.15 -10.85 -2.92
C ASP A 92 -5.00 -9.95 -3.41
N VAL A 93 -5.02 -8.70 -2.99
CA VAL A 93 -3.85 -7.83 -2.94
C VAL A 93 -3.20 -7.97 -1.57
N HIS A 94 -1.88 -8.07 -1.52
CA HIS A 94 -1.11 -8.25 -0.29
C HIS A 94 -0.33 -6.98 0.04
N GLY A 95 -0.54 -6.43 1.23
CA GLY A 95 0.04 -5.17 1.65
C GLY A 95 1.20 -5.33 2.63
N ILE A 96 2.19 -4.45 2.50
CA ILE A 96 3.24 -4.20 3.50
C ILE A 96 3.22 -2.71 3.90
N GLY A 97 3.12 -2.45 5.19
CA GLY A 97 3.23 -1.12 5.78
C GLY A 97 4.51 -1.00 6.60
N ILE A 98 5.37 -0.02 6.30
CA ILE A 98 6.63 0.25 7.01
C ILE A 98 6.48 1.59 7.71
N LYS A 99 6.54 1.62 9.03
CA LYS A 99 6.56 2.84 9.85
C LYS A 99 7.98 3.08 10.35
N VAL A 100 8.63 4.11 9.82
CA VAL A 100 9.97 4.53 10.24
C VAL A 100 9.86 5.33 11.54
N LEU A 101 10.63 4.93 12.56
CA LEU A 101 10.59 5.53 13.89
C LEU A 101 11.68 6.58 14.03
N ASP A 102 11.31 7.69 14.68
CA ASP A 102 12.16 8.85 14.94
C ASP A 102 12.96 9.37 13.73
N PRO A 103 12.35 9.50 12.52
CA PRO A 103 13.04 10.12 11.39
C PRO A 103 13.30 11.61 11.65
N PRO A 104 14.31 12.24 11.02
CA PRO A 104 14.78 13.57 11.43
C PRO A 104 13.78 14.72 11.26
N ALA A 105 12.77 14.58 10.40
CA ALA A 105 11.85 15.65 10.03
C ALA A 105 10.42 15.46 10.55
N ALA A 106 9.83 14.30 10.30
CA ALA A 106 8.45 13.96 10.66
C ALA A 106 8.22 12.45 10.44
N ASP A 107 7.20 11.89 11.09
CA ASP A 107 6.72 10.52 10.86
C ASP A 107 6.74 10.15 9.37
N HIS A 108 7.25 8.95 9.07
CA HIS A 108 7.35 8.47 7.70
C HIS A 108 6.84 7.03 7.60
N ASP A 109 5.69 6.85 6.95
CA ASP A 109 5.13 5.54 6.64
C ASP A 109 5.17 5.27 5.14
N PHE A 110 5.65 4.09 4.75
CA PHE A 110 5.50 3.57 3.39
C PHE A 110 4.41 2.51 3.36
N LEU A 111 3.40 2.69 2.51
CA LEU A 111 2.36 1.69 2.28
C LEU A 111 2.49 1.16 0.86
N LEU A 112 2.82 -0.12 0.76
CA LEU A 112 3.09 -0.79 -0.51
C LEU A 112 2.18 -2.02 -0.64
N VAL A 113 1.95 -2.45 -1.87
CA VAL A 113 1.18 -3.65 -2.23
C VAL A 113 1.94 -4.49 -3.26
N ASP A 114 1.62 -5.76 -3.39
CA ASP A 114 2.27 -6.71 -4.30
C ASP A 114 1.89 -6.55 -5.79
N HIS A 115 1.46 -5.36 -6.19
CA HIS A 115 1.10 -5.02 -7.56
C HIS A 115 1.63 -3.64 -7.97
N GLU A 116 2.19 -3.53 -9.17
CA GLU A 116 2.92 -2.34 -9.64
C GLU A 116 2.05 -1.11 -9.83
N THR A 117 0.85 -1.31 -10.38
CA THR A 117 -0.10 -0.25 -10.73
C THR A 117 -1.35 -0.32 -9.88
N PHE A 118 -2.06 0.81 -9.81
CA PHE A 118 -3.39 0.85 -9.22
C PHE A 118 -4.45 0.43 -10.25
N PHE A 119 -5.61 -0.01 -9.78
CA PHE A 119 -6.65 -0.55 -10.67
C PHE A 119 -7.55 0.52 -11.32
N ALA A 120 -7.39 1.80 -10.96
CA ALA A 120 -8.21 2.91 -11.46
C ALA A 120 -7.36 4.15 -11.74
N ALA A 121 -7.68 4.84 -12.85
CA ALA A 121 -6.93 6.00 -13.32
C ALA A 121 -7.11 7.22 -12.41
N ASP A 122 -8.28 7.38 -11.80
CA ASP A 122 -8.56 8.53 -10.94
C ASP A 122 -9.61 8.18 -9.86
N VAL A 123 -9.91 9.17 -9.02
CA VAL A 123 -10.88 9.03 -7.92
C VAL A 123 -12.28 8.76 -8.46
N ARG A 124 -12.68 9.37 -9.58
CA ARG A 124 -14.02 9.22 -10.17
C ARG A 124 -14.23 7.80 -10.67
N ARG A 125 -13.24 7.23 -11.38
CA ARG A 125 -13.25 5.83 -11.83
C ARG A 125 -13.28 4.88 -10.64
N THR A 126 -12.51 5.17 -9.59
CA THR A 126 -12.53 4.41 -8.32
C THR A 126 -13.94 4.36 -7.72
N VAL A 127 -14.62 5.51 -7.60
CA VAL A 127 -16.01 5.59 -7.10
C VAL A 127 -16.96 4.79 -7.98
N GLY A 128 -16.83 4.89 -9.31
CA GLY A 128 -17.67 4.17 -10.26
C GLY A 128 -17.59 2.66 -10.09
N VAL A 129 -16.37 2.12 -10.06
CA VAL A 129 -16.11 0.67 -9.88
C VAL A 129 -16.66 0.18 -8.54
N PHE A 130 -16.35 0.86 -7.43
CA PHE A 130 -16.85 0.43 -6.12
C PHE A 130 -18.37 0.56 -6.00
N SER A 131 -18.98 1.62 -6.51
CA SER A 131 -20.44 1.78 -6.47
C SER A 131 -21.12 0.65 -7.24
N ARG A 132 -20.59 0.33 -8.44
CA ARG A 132 -21.12 -0.75 -9.26
C ARG A 132 -20.96 -2.11 -8.60
N HIS A 133 -19.79 -2.39 -8.00
CA HIS A 133 -19.57 -3.60 -7.21
C HIS A 133 -20.60 -3.75 -6.09
N VAL A 134 -20.85 -2.69 -5.32
CA VAL A 134 -21.84 -2.69 -4.23
C VAL A 134 -23.26 -2.94 -4.73
N GLU A 135 -23.66 -2.31 -5.85
CA GLU A 135 -24.96 -2.53 -6.47
C GLU A 135 -25.16 -3.98 -6.91
N LEU A 136 -24.15 -4.57 -7.55
CA LEU A 136 -24.20 -5.95 -8.03
C LEU A 136 -24.26 -6.95 -6.87
N LEU A 137 -23.49 -6.72 -5.80
CA LEU A 137 -23.59 -7.52 -4.58
C LEU A 137 -24.98 -7.42 -3.94
N ALA A 138 -25.55 -6.22 -3.86
CA ALA A 138 -26.89 -6.01 -3.33
C ALA A 138 -27.99 -6.67 -4.20
N ALA A 139 -27.77 -6.76 -5.51
CA ALA A 139 -28.65 -7.47 -6.43
C ALA A 139 -28.53 -9.00 -6.33
N GLY A 140 -27.52 -9.53 -5.63
CA GLY A 140 -27.33 -10.96 -5.42
C GLY A 140 -27.02 -11.74 -6.70
N VAL A 141 -26.39 -11.10 -7.69
CA VAL A 141 -25.98 -11.78 -8.93
C VAL A 141 -24.87 -12.79 -8.63
N SER A 142 -24.73 -13.81 -9.50
CA SER A 142 -23.64 -14.78 -9.36
C SER A 142 -22.27 -14.12 -9.61
N PRO A 143 -21.16 -14.67 -9.09
CA PRO A 143 -19.82 -14.12 -9.34
C PRO A 143 -19.48 -13.96 -10.83
N ALA A 144 -19.84 -14.94 -11.66
CA ALA A 144 -19.60 -14.85 -13.11
C ALA A 144 -20.41 -13.73 -13.79
N GLU A 145 -21.64 -13.50 -13.34
CA GLU A 145 -22.47 -12.40 -13.87
C GLU A 145 -22.02 -11.04 -13.32
N HIS A 146 -21.59 -11.01 -12.06
CA HIS A 146 -20.95 -9.84 -11.45
C HIS A 146 -19.77 -9.37 -12.30
N ASP A 147 -18.83 -10.27 -12.61
CA ASP A 147 -17.62 -9.93 -13.35
C ASP A 147 -17.94 -9.48 -14.77
N ARG A 148 -18.91 -10.15 -15.42
CA ARG A 148 -19.40 -9.77 -16.75
C ARG A 148 -19.99 -8.37 -16.76
N LEU A 149 -20.87 -8.04 -15.82
CA LEU A 149 -21.55 -6.74 -15.76
C LEU A 149 -20.57 -5.62 -15.39
N LEU A 150 -19.66 -5.87 -14.46
CA LEU A 150 -18.62 -4.90 -14.11
C LEU A 150 -17.70 -4.63 -15.31
N ALA A 151 -17.26 -5.67 -16.02
CA ALA A 151 -16.43 -5.53 -17.21
C ALA A 151 -17.15 -4.85 -18.39
N ALA A 152 -18.48 -4.94 -18.48
CA ALA A 152 -19.26 -4.26 -19.51
C ALA A 152 -19.25 -2.73 -19.34
N GLU A 153 -19.19 -2.24 -18.10
CA GLU A 153 -19.22 -0.80 -17.79
C GLU A 153 -17.81 -0.22 -17.53
N TYR A 154 -16.92 -1.03 -16.95
CA TYR A 154 -15.56 -0.68 -16.56
C TYR A 154 -14.54 -1.68 -17.13
N PRO A 155 -14.43 -1.82 -18.46
CA PRO A 155 -13.61 -2.86 -19.08
C PRO A 155 -12.11 -2.72 -18.74
N VAL A 156 -11.61 -1.49 -18.65
CA VAL A 156 -10.20 -1.23 -18.31
C VAL A 156 -9.92 -1.64 -16.87
N GLU A 157 -10.73 -1.18 -15.92
CA GLU A 157 -10.56 -1.47 -14.50
C GLU A 157 -10.81 -2.94 -14.19
N ALA A 158 -11.72 -3.61 -14.88
CA ALA A 158 -11.94 -5.05 -14.72
C ALA A 158 -10.68 -5.86 -15.10
N VAL A 159 -10.00 -5.48 -16.19
CA VAL A 159 -8.72 -6.10 -16.58
C VAL A 159 -7.64 -5.82 -15.53
N LEU A 160 -7.52 -4.57 -15.09
CA LEU A 160 -6.51 -4.19 -14.10
C LEU A 160 -6.76 -4.85 -12.73
N LEU A 161 -8.02 -4.92 -12.28
CA LEU A 161 -8.41 -5.61 -11.05
C LEU A 161 -8.07 -7.11 -11.10
N GLY A 162 -8.27 -7.76 -12.25
CA GLY A 162 -7.91 -9.17 -12.44
C GLY A 162 -6.41 -9.43 -12.31
N GLY A 163 -5.56 -8.45 -12.59
CA GLY A 163 -4.12 -8.52 -12.30
C GLY A 163 -3.77 -8.13 -10.86
N PHE A 164 -4.49 -7.15 -10.31
CA PHE A 164 -4.30 -6.60 -8.97
C PHE A 164 -4.63 -7.59 -7.85
N VAL A 165 -5.62 -8.46 -8.08
CA VAL A 165 -6.10 -9.48 -7.13
C VAL A 165 -5.58 -10.84 -7.59
N ARG A 166 -4.61 -11.41 -6.89
CA ARG A 166 -3.88 -12.62 -7.32
C ARG A 166 -3.72 -13.62 -6.16
N PRO A 167 -3.52 -14.92 -6.45
CA PRO A 167 -3.11 -15.88 -5.43
C PRO A 167 -1.83 -15.41 -4.72
N ALA A 168 -1.78 -15.59 -3.40
CA ALA A 168 -0.61 -15.19 -2.63
C ALA A 168 0.62 -16.05 -2.96
N ASP A 169 1.81 -15.45 -2.86
CA ASP A 169 3.06 -16.20 -2.83
C ASP A 169 3.16 -17.08 -1.56
N PRO A 170 4.02 -18.10 -1.52
CA PRO A 170 4.15 -19.02 -0.37
C PRO A 170 4.50 -18.34 0.96
N SER A 171 5.03 -17.12 0.91
CA SER A 171 5.36 -16.30 2.07
C SER A 171 5.20 -14.82 1.74
N PRO A 172 4.77 -13.98 2.70
CA PRO A 172 4.72 -12.53 2.51
C PRO A 172 6.12 -11.90 2.41
N LEU A 173 7.20 -12.69 2.51
CA LEU A 173 8.57 -12.20 2.33
C LEU A 173 9.09 -12.31 0.88
N GLU A 174 8.32 -12.95 -0.01
CA GLU A 174 8.71 -13.26 -1.39
C GLU A 174 8.25 -12.29 -2.49
N PRO A 175 7.10 -11.62 -2.40
CA PRO A 175 6.68 -10.73 -3.48
C PRO A 175 7.50 -9.44 -3.47
N ARG A 176 7.61 -8.83 -4.66
CA ARG A 176 7.98 -7.43 -4.76
C ARG A 176 6.77 -6.59 -4.38
N TYR A 177 6.98 -5.58 -3.54
CA TYR A 177 5.95 -4.62 -3.21
C TYR A 177 6.20 -3.27 -3.89
N PHE A 178 5.13 -2.53 -4.14
CA PHE A 178 5.13 -1.29 -4.89
C PHE A 178 4.22 -0.27 -4.22
N SER A 179 4.56 1.01 -4.35
CA SER A 179 3.69 2.08 -3.87
C SER A 179 2.36 2.16 -4.62
N GLY A 180 2.27 1.59 -5.83
CA GLY A 180 1.15 1.66 -6.77
C GLY A 180 0.90 3.06 -7.34
N THR A 181 1.20 4.10 -6.56
CA THR A 181 0.94 5.50 -6.82
C THR A 181 2.22 6.35 -6.68
N PRO A 182 2.26 7.55 -7.27
CA PRO A 182 3.43 8.43 -7.22
C PRO A 182 3.55 9.25 -5.93
N TYR A 183 4.78 9.62 -5.61
CA TYR A 183 5.19 10.44 -4.46
C TYR A 183 6.18 11.50 -4.92
N ALA A 184 6.30 12.59 -4.17
CA ALA A 184 7.38 13.53 -4.38
C ALA A 184 8.69 12.93 -3.86
N LEU A 185 9.78 13.38 -4.45
CA LEU A 185 11.12 13.34 -3.89
C LEU A 185 11.76 14.70 -4.15
N GLY A 186 11.45 15.66 -3.27
CA GLY A 186 11.79 17.07 -3.46
C GLY A 186 11.00 17.67 -4.62
N ASP A 187 11.68 17.98 -5.71
CA ASP A 187 11.13 18.62 -6.91
C ASP A 187 10.75 17.61 -8.02
N ARG A 188 10.79 16.31 -7.74
CA ARG A 188 10.53 15.22 -8.71
C ARG A 188 9.42 14.31 -8.25
N ALA A 189 8.76 13.65 -9.20
CA ALA A 189 7.86 12.54 -8.91
C ALA A 189 8.61 11.21 -9.00
N VAL A 190 8.29 10.29 -8.08
CA VAL A 190 8.86 8.95 -7.99
C VAL A 190 7.79 7.92 -7.63
N LYS A 191 8.04 6.65 -7.92
CA LYS A 191 7.36 5.50 -7.31
C LYS A 191 8.35 4.72 -6.44
N TYR A 192 7.85 4.01 -5.43
CA TYR A 192 8.67 3.19 -4.56
C TYR A 192 8.46 1.70 -4.86
N GLN A 193 9.54 0.93 -4.76
CA GLN A 193 9.51 -0.53 -4.85
C GLN A 193 10.27 -1.13 -3.67
N LEU A 194 9.82 -2.27 -3.17
CA LEU A 194 10.51 -3.07 -2.17
C LEU A 194 10.79 -4.43 -2.77
N VAL A 195 12.05 -4.68 -3.08
CA VAL A 195 12.51 -5.87 -3.80
C VAL A 195 13.07 -6.86 -2.78
N PRO A 196 12.47 -8.06 -2.63
CA PRO A 196 12.98 -9.07 -1.73
C PRO A 196 14.30 -9.62 -2.25
N ARG A 197 15.22 -9.92 -1.32
CA ARG A 197 16.44 -10.64 -1.68
C ARG A 197 16.16 -12.14 -1.72
N SER A 198 17.00 -12.87 -2.46
CA SER A 198 16.84 -14.32 -2.68
C SER A 198 16.81 -15.14 -1.39
N GLU A 199 17.43 -14.65 -0.32
CA GLU A 199 17.47 -15.28 1.01
C GLU A 199 16.08 -15.34 1.67
N ASN A 200 15.13 -14.51 1.21
CA ASN A 200 13.76 -14.50 1.71
C ASN A 200 12.92 -15.67 1.21
N LEU A 201 13.33 -16.33 0.12
CA LEU A 201 12.54 -17.38 -0.52
C LEU A 201 12.26 -18.52 0.47
N ALA A 202 10.99 -18.91 0.57
CA ALA A 202 10.58 -20.06 1.35
C ALA A 202 11.15 -21.34 0.73
N VAL A 203 11.58 -22.25 1.61
CA VAL A 203 12.07 -23.57 1.21
C VAL A 203 10.94 -24.39 0.57
N GLN A 204 9.75 -24.31 1.14
CA GLN A 204 8.55 -24.90 0.55
C GLN A 204 7.97 -23.94 -0.49
N ARG A 205 7.80 -24.42 -1.73
CA ARG A 205 7.25 -23.63 -2.84
C ARG A 205 5.74 -23.76 -2.98
N THR A 206 5.12 -24.69 -2.26
CA THR A 206 3.67 -24.88 -2.21
C THR A 206 3.13 -24.24 -0.95
N SER A 207 2.17 -23.32 -1.11
CA SER A 207 1.45 -22.74 0.02
C SER A 207 0.65 -23.83 0.75
N PRO A 208 0.73 -23.90 2.09
CA PRO A 208 -0.16 -24.76 2.86
C PRO A 208 -1.64 -24.46 2.59
N ASP A 209 -2.48 -25.50 2.58
CA ASP A 209 -3.94 -25.35 2.47
C ASP A 209 -4.56 -25.02 3.84
N THR A 210 -4.16 -23.88 4.40
CA THR A 210 -4.72 -23.34 5.64
C THR A 210 -5.11 -21.88 5.42
N PRO A 211 -6.16 -21.38 6.11
CA PRO A 211 -6.61 -20.00 5.90
C PRO A 211 -5.60 -18.96 6.39
N ASP A 212 -4.60 -19.33 7.20
CA ASP A 212 -3.62 -18.43 7.85
C ASP A 212 -2.17 -18.77 7.49
N PHE A 213 -1.94 -19.37 6.32
CA PHE A 213 -0.61 -19.85 5.95
C PHE A 213 0.42 -18.73 5.84
N LEU A 214 0.03 -17.49 5.50
CA LEU A 214 0.96 -16.37 5.34
C LEU A 214 1.57 -15.96 6.69
N ARG A 215 0.74 -15.95 7.74
CA ARG A 215 1.18 -15.70 9.12
C ARG A 215 2.12 -16.79 9.62
N ALA A 216 1.75 -18.06 9.38
CA ALA A 216 2.58 -19.21 9.76
C ALA A 216 3.93 -19.20 9.03
N ALA A 217 3.95 -18.89 7.73
CA ALA A 217 5.18 -18.78 6.93
C ALA A 217 6.09 -17.65 7.43
N LEU A 218 5.52 -16.49 7.77
CA LEU A 218 6.28 -15.36 8.31
C LEU A 218 6.91 -15.70 9.68
N ALA A 219 6.15 -16.32 10.59
CA ALA A 219 6.64 -16.75 11.90
C ALA A 219 7.73 -17.82 11.80
N ALA A 220 7.51 -18.84 10.95
CA ALA A 220 8.50 -19.89 10.72
C ALA A 220 9.81 -19.36 10.13
N HIS A 221 9.76 -18.34 9.25
CA HIS A 221 10.97 -17.73 8.71
C HIS A 221 11.71 -16.89 9.77
N LEU A 222 11.02 -15.97 10.43
CA LEU A 222 11.64 -14.99 11.33
C LEU A 222 12.06 -15.57 12.69
N SER A 223 11.54 -16.73 13.10
CA SER A 223 12.06 -17.46 14.26
C SER A 223 13.46 -18.05 14.01
N ALA A 224 13.85 -18.25 12.74
CA ALA A 224 15.08 -18.95 12.37
C ALA A 224 16.12 -18.09 11.66
N ARG A 225 15.70 -17.14 10.82
CA ARG A 225 16.60 -16.35 9.97
C ARG A 225 16.03 -14.96 9.65
N PRO A 226 16.89 -13.97 9.38
CA PRO A 226 16.43 -12.64 9.00
C PRO A 226 15.79 -12.64 7.61
N ALA A 227 15.06 -11.57 7.29
CA ALA A 227 14.63 -11.25 5.94
C ALA A 227 15.17 -9.88 5.52
N THR A 228 15.43 -9.69 4.24
CA THR A 228 16.01 -8.44 3.72
C THR A 228 15.37 -8.05 2.40
N PHE A 229 15.15 -6.74 2.25
CA PHE A 229 14.63 -6.15 1.03
C PHE A 229 15.44 -4.94 0.64
N ASP A 230 15.64 -4.73 -0.65
CA ASP A 230 16.13 -3.48 -1.20
C ASP A 230 14.95 -2.54 -1.43
N PHE A 231 14.95 -1.40 -0.76
CA PHE A 231 13.99 -0.33 -0.99
C PHE A 231 14.52 0.56 -2.11
N CYS A 232 13.75 0.64 -3.19
CA CYS A 232 14.14 1.26 -4.44
C CYS A 232 13.23 2.45 -4.78
N VAL A 233 13.82 3.42 -5.48
CA VAL A 233 13.14 4.58 -6.03
C VAL A 233 13.16 4.50 -7.55
N GLN A 234 11.97 4.56 -8.15
CA GLN A 234 11.79 4.66 -9.59
C GLN A 234 11.45 6.10 -9.94
N SER A 235 12.31 6.78 -10.70
CA SER A 235 12.10 8.19 -11.06
C SER A 235 11.13 8.33 -12.23
N GLN A 236 10.38 9.43 -12.25
CA GLN A 236 9.61 9.83 -13.43
C GLN A 236 10.57 10.22 -14.57
N HIS A 237 10.35 9.66 -15.76
CA HIS A 237 11.08 10.05 -16.96
C HIS A 237 10.47 11.30 -17.60
N ASP A 238 9.18 11.20 -17.94
CA ASP A 238 8.43 12.22 -18.65
C ASP A 238 7.01 12.32 -18.07
N PRO A 239 6.53 13.52 -17.67
CA PRO A 239 5.20 13.66 -17.07
C PRO A 239 4.01 13.29 -17.96
N VAL A 240 4.21 13.11 -19.27
CA VAL A 240 3.15 12.67 -20.19
C VAL A 240 3.09 11.14 -20.24
N SER A 241 4.22 10.46 -20.39
CA SER A 241 4.26 8.99 -20.41
C SER A 241 4.16 8.35 -19.02
N ASP A 242 4.62 9.05 -17.99
CA ASP A 242 4.66 8.61 -16.59
C ASP A 242 3.75 9.52 -15.75
N PRO A 243 2.42 9.54 -15.99
CA PRO A 243 1.53 10.53 -15.40
C PRO A 243 1.44 10.37 -13.89
N VAL A 244 1.48 11.52 -13.18
CA VAL A 244 1.25 11.54 -11.72
C VAL A 244 -0.20 11.23 -11.38
N GLU A 245 -1.12 11.69 -12.22
CA GLU A 245 -2.56 11.61 -11.96
C GLU A 245 -3.17 10.27 -12.36
N ASP A 246 -2.47 9.45 -13.17
CA ASP A 246 -2.95 8.14 -13.62
C ASP A 246 -2.00 7.01 -13.16
N PRO A 247 -2.26 6.37 -12.01
CA PRO A 247 -1.44 5.29 -11.49
C PRO A 247 -1.72 3.92 -12.14
N THR A 248 -2.58 3.84 -13.17
CA THR A 248 -2.76 2.60 -13.95
C THR A 248 -1.59 2.37 -14.92
N VAL A 249 -0.79 3.41 -15.17
CA VAL A 249 0.36 3.37 -16.08
C VAL A 249 1.62 2.90 -15.36
N THR A 250 2.24 1.85 -15.90
CA THR A 250 3.59 1.39 -15.52
C THR A 250 4.63 2.39 -16.03
N TRP A 251 5.58 2.76 -15.18
CA TRP A 251 6.69 3.66 -15.55
C TRP A 251 7.88 2.85 -16.07
N GLY A 252 8.57 3.36 -17.09
CA GLY A 252 9.63 2.61 -17.78
C GLY A 252 11.01 2.67 -17.13
N GLU A 253 11.28 3.65 -16.28
CA GLU A 253 12.60 3.85 -15.66
C GLU A 253 12.97 2.73 -14.70
N ALA A 254 14.26 2.44 -14.60
CA ALA A 254 14.75 1.44 -13.66
C ALA A 254 14.64 1.94 -12.21
N ALA A 255 14.19 1.06 -11.31
CA ALA A 255 14.20 1.36 -9.88
C ALA A 255 15.61 1.24 -9.31
N VAL A 256 16.07 2.28 -8.61
CA VAL A 256 17.41 2.36 -8.01
C VAL A 256 17.34 2.09 -6.51
N PRO A 257 18.15 1.17 -5.95
CA PRO A 257 18.15 0.91 -4.51
C PRO A 257 18.71 2.11 -3.73
N VAL A 258 17.95 2.59 -2.76
CA VAL A 258 18.33 3.73 -1.89
C VAL A 258 18.42 3.36 -0.42
N ALA A 259 17.74 2.30 0.00
CA ALA A 259 17.78 1.80 1.37
C ALA A 259 17.65 0.27 1.41
N VAL A 260 17.93 -0.30 2.57
CA VAL A 260 17.76 -1.72 2.86
C VAL A 260 16.85 -1.85 4.07
N LEU A 261 15.76 -2.59 3.92
CA LEU A 261 14.92 -3.01 5.04
C LEU A 261 15.40 -4.38 5.52
N THR A 262 15.80 -4.46 6.79
CA THR A 262 16.21 -5.72 7.43
C THR A 262 15.22 -6.06 8.54
N LEU A 263 14.64 -7.25 8.46
CA LEU A 263 13.81 -7.83 9.51
C LEU A 263 14.67 -8.87 10.25
N PRO A 264 15.06 -8.63 11.51
CA PRO A 264 15.91 -9.56 12.26
C PRO A 264 15.12 -10.82 12.65
N VAL A 265 15.87 -11.83 13.09
CA VAL A 265 15.30 -12.99 13.79
C VAL A 265 14.55 -12.50 15.02
N GLN A 266 13.28 -12.88 15.15
CA GLN A 266 12.40 -12.44 16.23
C GLN A 266 11.17 -13.34 16.37
N GLU A 267 10.64 -13.38 17.58
CA GLU A 267 9.28 -13.83 17.83
C GLU A 267 8.34 -12.62 17.82
N PHE A 268 7.30 -12.69 16.99
CA PHE A 268 6.27 -11.64 16.90
C PHE A 268 4.87 -12.18 17.08
N ASP A 269 4.68 -13.50 17.03
CA ASP A 269 3.39 -14.17 17.16
C ASP A 269 2.95 -14.20 18.63
N THR A 270 2.62 -13.03 19.17
CA THR A 270 2.16 -12.87 20.55
C THR A 270 0.97 -11.92 20.63
N ALA A 271 0.13 -12.10 21.65
CA ALA A 271 -1.06 -11.26 21.86
C ALA A 271 -0.69 -9.78 22.06
N GLU A 272 0.45 -9.48 22.70
CA GLU A 272 0.94 -8.11 22.87
C GLU A 272 1.29 -7.48 21.53
N ARG A 273 1.89 -8.25 20.62
CA ARG A 273 2.23 -7.77 19.29
C ARG A 273 0.99 -7.51 18.44
N GLU A 274 0.00 -8.39 18.52
CA GLU A 274 -1.30 -8.20 17.85
C GLU A 274 -2.01 -6.95 18.36
N ALA A 275 -2.07 -6.76 19.68
CA ALA A 275 -2.66 -5.57 20.29
C ALA A 275 -1.95 -4.29 19.83
N LEU A 276 -0.61 -4.31 19.74
CA LEU A 276 0.16 -3.20 19.18
C LEU A 276 -0.14 -2.99 17.69
N ALA A 277 -0.23 -4.06 16.90
CA ALA A 277 -0.56 -4.00 15.48
C ALA A 277 -1.92 -3.33 15.24
N ASP A 278 -2.89 -3.59 16.10
CA ASP A 278 -4.21 -2.97 16.05
C ASP A 278 -4.20 -1.51 16.52
N ALA A 279 -3.40 -1.18 17.53
CA ALA A 279 -3.25 0.19 18.01
C ALA A 279 -2.52 1.10 17.01
N LEU A 280 -1.58 0.58 16.23
CA LEU A 280 -0.80 1.37 15.29
C LEU A 280 -1.64 1.86 14.09
N ALA A 281 -1.51 3.15 13.81
CA ALA A 281 -2.00 3.78 12.59
C ALA A 281 -0.87 3.89 11.56
N PHE A 282 -1.15 3.40 10.36
CA PHE A 282 -0.31 3.53 9.19
C PHE A 282 -0.99 4.49 8.22
N SER A 283 -0.28 5.49 7.71
CA SER A 283 -0.83 6.46 6.76
C SER A 283 0.24 6.91 5.79
N LEU A 284 -0.02 6.77 4.50
CA LEU A 284 0.87 7.32 3.47
C LEU A 284 1.06 8.84 3.55
N TRP A 285 0.21 9.56 4.28
CA TRP A 285 0.33 10.99 4.54
C TRP A 285 1.13 11.31 5.81
N HIS A 286 1.58 10.29 6.56
CA HIS A 286 2.72 10.44 7.46
C HIS A 286 3.97 10.43 6.59
N ALA A 287 4.27 11.59 6.00
CA ALA A 287 5.45 11.81 5.20
C ALA A 287 5.82 13.29 5.30
N PRO A 288 7.12 13.64 5.33
CA PRO A 288 7.56 15.02 5.20
C PRO A 288 7.21 15.58 3.81
N ALA A 289 7.26 16.90 3.66
CA ALA A 289 6.84 17.58 2.42
C ALA A 289 7.61 17.09 1.18
N GLU A 290 8.88 16.74 1.35
CA GLU A 290 9.74 16.21 0.31
C GLU A 290 9.34 14.82 -0.18
N HIS A 291 8.61 14.06 0.64
CA HIS A 291 8.12 12.71 0.33
C HIS A 291 6.60 12.66 0.22
N ARG A 292 5.94 13.81 0.08
CA ARG A 292 4.48 13.91 0.01
C ARG A 292 3.91 12.95 -1.05
N PRO A 293 2.82 12.24 -0.76
CA PRO A 293 2.04 11.54 -1.78
C PRO A 293 1.58 12.50 -2.88
N LEU A 294 1.54 12.00 -4.12
CA LEU A 294 1.07 12.75 -5.28
C LEU A 294 -0.09 12.03 -5.98
N GLY A 295 -0.88 12.79 -6.73
CA GLY A 295 -1.94 12.31 -7.60
C GLY A 295 -3.30 12.15 -6.92
N GLY A 296 -4.36 12.18 -7.72
CA GLY A 296 -5.74 12.15 -7.24
C GLY A 296 -6.06 10.97 -6.33
N ILE A 297 -5.57 9.77 -6.66
CA ILE A 297 -5.77 8.56 -5.83
C ILE A 297 -5.22 8.77 -4.42
N ASN A 298 -4.02 9.33 -4.25
CA ASN A 298 -3.47 9.57 -2.92
C ASN A 298 -4.23 10.65 -2.16
N ARG A 299 -4.71 11.70 -2.84
CA ARG A 299 -5.58 12.74 -2.24
C ARG A 299 -6.92 12.14 -1.77
N GLY A 300 -7.52 11.26 -2.56
CA GLY A 300 -8.71 10.48 -2.17
C GLY A 300 -8.45 9.56 -0.98
N ARG A 301 -7.33 8.81 -1.00
CA ARG A 301 -6.90 7.97 0.13
C ARG A 301 -6.70 8.80 1.41
N LYS A 302 -6.22 10.04 1.32
CA LYS A 302 -6.12 10.95 2.48
C LYS A 302 -7.45 11.06 3.22
N ALA A 303 -8.49 11.44 2.48
CA ALA A 303 -9.80 11.71 3.03
C ALA A 303 -10.42 10.44 3.63
N VAL A 304 -10.25 9.29 2.97
CA VAL A 304 -10.71 7.99 3.47
C VAL A 304 -9.95 7.56 4.74
N TYR A 305 -8.63 7.74 4.80
CA TYR A 305 -7.85 7.41 6.00
C TYR A 305 -8.19 8.32 7.18
N GLU A 306 -8.37 9.62 6.96
CA GLU A 306 -8.79 10.57 8.01
C GLU A 306 -10.18 10.23 8.57
N MET A 307 -11.13 9.92 7.70
CA MET A 307 -12.47 9.43 8.07
C MET A 307 -12.38 8.14 8.88
N SER A 308 -11.66 7.13 8.38
CA SER A 308 -11.53 5.82 9.03
C SER A 308 -10.83 5.92 10.39
N ALA A 309 -9.77 6.74 10.49
CA ALA A 309 -9.07 6.97 11.76
C ALA A 309 -9.95 7.70 12.78
N THR A 310 -10.79 8.64 12.34
CA THR A 310 -11.74 9.34 13.21
C THR A 310 -12.78 8.36 13.75
N ALA A 311 -13.37 7.52 12.90
CA ALA A 311 -14.32 6.48 13.31
C ALA A 311 -13.72 5.50 14.34
N ARG A 312 -12.43 5.13 14.20
CA ARG A 312 -11.73 4.26 15.18
C ARG A 312 -11.43 4.93 16.51
N ARG A 313 -11.17 6.25 16.54
CA ARG A 313 -10.82 7.01 17.76
C ARG A 313 -12.04 7.43 18.59
N SER A 314 -13.23 7.49 17.98
CA SER A 314 -14.47 7.89 18.68
C SER A 314 -15.11 6.76 19.51
N LYS A 315 -14.34 5.71 19.83
CA LYS A 315 -14.72 4.59 20.71
C LYS A 315 -14.15 4.81 22.10
#